data_AF-A0A954FJU8-F1
#
_entry.id   AF-A0A954FJU8-F1
#
_cell.length_a   1.000
_cell.length_b   1.000
_cell.length_c   1.000
_cell.angle_alpha   90.00
_cell.angle_beta   90.00
_cell.angle_gamma   90.00
#
_symmetry.space_group_name_H-M   'P 1'
#
loop_
_entity.id
_entity.type
_entity.pdbx_description
1 polymer ?
#
loop_
_entity_poly.entity_id
_entity_poly.type
_entity_poly.pdbx_seq_one_letter_code
_entity_poly.pdbx_strand_id
1 'polypeptide(L)'
;MALIFSISKGTIPAPQIVSPETVVAHAASVGHPNASSALGITVPRIVIDPTSVQYKQRIQAGIQQFSFDTGTLRINLHQEVFIANDLTPCEQLKWGAHERGHVDDNRDLMDDLEAEVSQYGFFQDVFVNGVWYPRTDFQLVQQTVNDDIGSAFRALTEAAATSH
;
A
#
# COMPACT_ATOMS: atom_id res chain seq x y z
N MET A 1 16.94 13.26 -15.24
CA MET A 1 15.92 13.36 -14.17
C MET A 1 16.11 12.16 -13.29
N ALA A 2 16.20 12.33 -11.97
CA ALA A 2 16.26 11.20 -11.05
C ALA A 2 14.92 10.43 -11.07
N LEU A 3 14.90 9.21 -10.54
CA LEU A 3 13.65 8.54 -10.23
C LEU A 3 12.92 9.26 -9.10
N ILE A 4 11.60 9.34 -9.18
CA ILE A 4 10.74 10.02 -8.21
C ILE A 4 9.65 9.06 -7.72
N PHE A 5 9.30 9.13 -6.45
CA PHE A 5 8.10 8.47 -5.91
C PHE A 5 6.91 9.41 -6.03
N SER A 6 5.77 8.88 -6.48
CA SER A 6 4.52 9.63 -6.50
C SER A 6 3.52 8.88 -5.64
N ILE A 7 3.16 9.48 -4.51
CA ILE A 7 2.17 8.93 -3.61
C ILE A 7 0.80 9.53 -3.91
N SER A 8 -0.22 8.66 -3.98
CA SER A 8 -1.61 9.04 -4.15
C SER A 8 -2.45 8.45 -3.02
N LYS A 9 -3.16 9.32 -2.30
CA LYS A 9 -4.08 8.96 -1.22
C LYS A 9 -5.40 8.33 -1.71
N GLY A 10 -5.56 8.21 -3.03
CA GLY A 10 -6.77 7.69 -3.65
C GLY A 10 -8.01 8.55 -3.41
N THR A 11 -9.16 8.01 -3.79
CA THR A 11 -10.48 8.58 -3.47
C THR A 11 -11.01 8.01 -2.17
N ILE A 12 -11.87 8.75 -1.50
CA ILE A 12 -12.58 8.21 -0.35
C ILE A 12 -13.75 7.35 -0.87
N PRO A 13 -13.77 6.04 -0.57
CA PRO A 13 -14.84 5.15 -1.02
C PRO A 13 -16.15 5.45 -0.31
N ALA A 14 -17.27 5.19 -1.00
CA ALA A 14 -18.57 5.09 -0.36
C ALA A 14 -18.71 3.70 0.30
N PRO A 15 -19.36 3.61 1.48
CA PRO A 15 -19.61 2.31 2.10
C PRO A 15 -20.49 1.41 1.23
N GLN A 16 -20.11 0.13 1.15
CA GLN A 16 -20.89 -0.92 0.53
C GLN A 16 -21.72 -1.63 1.60
N ILE A 17 -23.05 -1.61 1.46
CA ILE A 17 -23.95 -2.33 2.37
C ILE A 17 -24.07 -3.77 1.90
N VAL A 18 -23.55 -4.71 2.68
CA VAL A 18 -23.39 -6.13 2.31
C VAL A 18 -23.83 -7.05 3.44
N SER A 19 -23.86 -8.37 3.21
CA SER A 19 -24.23 -9.31 4.28
C SER A 19 -23.16 -9.35 5.38
N PRO A 20 -23.52 -9.68 6.63
CA PRO A 20 -22.57 -9.82 7.73
C PRO A 20 -21.44 -10.82 7.40
N GLU A 21 -21.75 -11.90 6.70
CA GLU A 21 -20.75 -12.90 6.29
C GLU A 21 -19.70 -12.31 5.35
N THR A 22 -20.10 -11.39 4.45
CA THR A 22 -19.16 -10.67 3.59
C THR A 22 -18.23 -9.76 4.41
N VAL A 23 -18.76 -9.02 5.39
CA VAL A 23 -17.94 -8.18 6.29
C VAL A 23 -16.94 -9.04 7.06
N VAL A 24 -17.39 -10.14 7.66
CA VAL A 24 -16.55 -11.10 8.41
C VAL A 24 -15.48 -11.70 7.50
N ALA A 25 -15.82 -12.08 6.27
CA ALA A 25 -14.86 -12.63 5.32
C ALA A 25 -13.76 -11.63 4.95
N HIS A 26 -14.12 -10.36 4.71
CA HIS A 26 -13.15 -9.30 4.44
C HIS A 26 -12.27 -9.02 5.66
N ALA A 27 -12.86 -8.90 6.86
CA ALA A 27 -12.11 -8.71 8.10
C ALA A 27 -11.12 -9.86 8.37
N ALA A 28 -11.53 -11.11 8.11
CA ALA A 28 -10.65 -12.27 8.24
C ALA A 28 -9.53 -12.27 7.18
N SER A 29 -9.82 -11.84 5.96
CA SER A 29 -8.82 -11.80 4.87
C SER A 29 -7.66 -10.84 5.14
N VAL A 30 -7.90 -9.81 5.96
CA VAL A 30 -6.87 -8.86 6.42
C VAL A 30 -6.30 -9.22 7.80
N GLY A 31 -6.67 -10.36 8.37
CA GLY A 31 -6.15 -10.84 9.65
C GLY A 31 -6.66 -10.09 10.88
N HIS A 32 -7.82 -9.42 10.79
CA HIS A 32 -8.35 -8.67 11.93
C HIS A 32 -8.67 -9.61 13.12
N PRO A 33 -8.18 -9.33 14.34
CA PRO A 33 -8.30 -10.26 15.48
C PRO A 33 -9.76 -10.52 15.90
N ASN A 34 -10.64 -9.56 15.65
CA ASN A 34 -12.08 -9.65 15.96
C ASN A 34 -12.93 -9.85 14.69
N ALA A 35 -12.39 -10.48 13.65
CA ALA A 35 -13.08 -10.64 12.37
C ALA A 35 -14.47 -11.29 12.49
N SER A 36 -14.64 -12.26 13.40
CA SER A 36 -15.90 -13.01 13.59
C SER A 36 -17.05 -12.15 14.11
N SER A 37 -16.79 -10.96 14.65
CA SER A 37 -17.78 -10.02 15.16
C SER A 37 -17.79 -8.68 14.41
N ALA A 38 -17.17 -8.62 13.24
CA ALA A 38 -17.08 -7.38 12.47
C ALA A 38 -18.46 -6.95 11.93
N LEU A 39 -18.79 -5.68 12.15
CA LEU A 39 -20.02 -5.02 11.67
C LEU A 39 -19.74 -3.97 10.58
N GLY A 40 -18.51 -3.45 10.59
CA GLY A 40 -17.92 -2.62 9.55
C GLY A 40 -16.45 -3.03 9.37
N ILE A 41 -15.91 -2.80 8.18
CA ILE A 41 -14.48 -2.94 7.93
C ILE A 41 -14.03 -2.02 6.79
N THR A 42 -12.88 -1.39 7.00
CA THR A 42 -12.10 -0.68 5.99
C THR A 42 -10.92 -1.55 5.58
N VAL A 43 -10.79 -1.83 4.29
CA VAL A 43 -9.73 -2.67 3.73
C VAL A 43 -8.82 -1.78 2.88
N PRO A 44 -7.66 -1.33 3.41
CA PRO A 44 -6.68 -0.60 2.62
C PRO A 44 -5.80 -1.55 1.81
N ARG A 45 -5.43 -1.12 0.61
CA ARG A 45 -4.54 -1.81 -0.31
C ARG A 45 -3.62 -0.82 -0.98
N ILE A 46 -2.31 -1.07 -0.91
CA ILE A 46 -1.32 -0.34 -1.68
C ILE A 46 -1.13 -0.99 -3.04
N VAL A 47 -1.24 -0.19 -4.09
CA VAL A 47 -1.01 -0.60 -5.48
C VAL A 47 0.20 0.17 -6.01
N ILE A 48 1.22 -0.57 -6.42
CA ILE A 48 2.47 -0.03 -6.93
C ILE A 48 2.46 -0.17 -8.46
N ASP A 49 2.59 0.95 -9.15
CA ASP A 49 2.66 1.02 -10.62
C ASP A 49 4.06 1.48 -11.06
N PRO A 50 4.90 0.54 -11.54
CA PRO A 50 6.24 0.82 -12.04
C PRO A 50 6.25 1.17 -13.55
N THR A 51 5.10 1.31 -14.22
CA THR A 51 5.04 1.43 -15.69
C THR A 51 5.80 2.64 -16.23
N SER A 52 5.89 3.73 -15.45
CA SER A 52 6.63 4.94 -15.84
C SER A 52 8.10 4.91 -15.41
N VAL A 53 8.58 3.81 -14.81
CA VAL A 53 9.97 3.64 -14.37
C VAL A 53 10.81 3.12 -15.54
N GLN A 54 11.92 3.82 -15.81
CA GLN A 54 12.88 3.47 -16.85
C GLN A 54 14.15 2.88 -16.24
N TYR A 55 14.80 1.99 -16.99
CA TYR A 55 16.07 1.40 -16.62
C TYR A 55 17.07 1.47 -17.78
N LYS A 56 18.34 1.54 -17.42
CA LYS A 56 19.48 1.41 -18.33
C LYS A 56 20.09 0.02 -18.22
N GLN A 57 20.80 -0.40 -19.27
CA GLN A 57 21.50 -1.67 -19.30
C GLN A 57 22.95 -1.48 -19.72
N ARG A 58 23.83 -2.35 -19.23
CA ARG A 58 25.23 -2.43 -19.65
C ARG A 58 25.72 -3.86 -19.64
N ILE A 59 26.85 -4.11 -20.28
CA ILE A 59 27.61 -5.34 -20.12
C ILE A 59 28.88 -4.98 -19.36
N GLN A 60 29.14 -5.65 -18.23
CA GLN A 60 30.36 -5.49 -17.45
C GLN A 60 30.93 -6.87 -17.13
N ALA A 61 32.20 -7.11 -17.45
CA ALA A 61 32.87 -8.40 -17.27
C ALA A 61 32.07 -9.60 -17.85
N GLY A 62 31.41 -9.40 -19.00
CA GLY A 62 30.60 -10.43 -19.67
C GLY A 62 29.20 -10.64 -19.09
N ILE A 63 28.81 -9.90 -18.05
CA ILE A 63 27.49 -10.01 -17.42
C ILE A 63 26.62 -8.82 -17.85
N GLN A 64 25.41 -9.10 -18.36
CA GLN A 64 24.42 -8.07 -18.61
C GLN A 64 23.82 -7.61 -17.28
N GLN A 65 23.86 -6.31 -17.04
CA GLN A 65 23.35 -5.66 -15.84
C GLN A 65 22.29 -4.64 -16.20
N PHE A 66 21.45 -4.30 -15.22
CA PHE A 66 20.50 -3.20 -15.30
C PHE A 66 20.63 -2.29 -14.08
N SER A 67 20.17 -1.06 -14.23
CA SER A 67 20.04 -0.10 -13.14
C SER A 67 18.84 0.80 -13.44
N PHE A 68 18.02 1.10 -12.44
CA PHE A 68 16.97 2.10 -12.62
C PHE A 68 17.59 3.46 -12.85
N ASP A 69 16.93 4.27 -13.67
CA ASP A 69 17.53 5.51 -14.17
C ASP A 69 16.63 6.71 -13.90
N THR A 70 15.42 6.69 -14.46
CA THR A 70 14.51 7.84 -14.45
C THR A 70 13.06 7.38 -14.39
N GLY A 71 12.15 8.33 -14.17
CA GLY A 71 10.72 8.09 -14.22
C GLY A 71 10.05 8.18 -12.85
N THR A 72 8.84 7.63 -12.77
CA THR A 72 8.02 7.75 -11.56
C THR A 72 7.50 6.39 -11.15
N LEU A 73 7.82 5.98 -9.92
CA LEU A 73 7.15 4.86 -9.26
C LEU A 73 5.90 5.41 -8.59
N ARG A 74 4.71 4.99 -9.05
CA ARG A 74 3.45 5.43 -8.44
C ARG A 74 3.04 4.46 -7.34
N ILE A 75 2.71 5.00 -6.18
CA ILE A 75 2.19 4.24 -5.03
C ILE A 75 0.79 4.79 -4.75
N ASN A 76 -0.23 3.97 -4.94
CA ASN A 76 -1.63 4.38 -4.81
C ASN A 76 -2.29 3.63 -3.66
N LEU A 77 -2.95 4.38 -2.79
CA LEU A 77 -3.86 3.83 -1.80
C LEU A 77 -5.22 3.56 -2.44
N HIS A 78 -5.66 2.32 -2.38
CA HIS A 78 -7.02 1.89 -2.68
C HIS A 78 -7.67 1.41 -1.39
N GLN A 79 -8.93 1.79 -1.17
CA GLN A 79 -9.65 1.41 0.03
C GLN A 79 -11.06 0.97 -0.32
N GLU A 80 -11.54 -0.04 0.39
CA GLU A 80 -12.91 -0.51 0.30
C GLU A 80 -13.53 -0.48 1.70
N VAL A 81 -14.79 -0.06 1.80
CA VAL A 81 -15.53 -0.01 3.07
C VAL A 81 -16.75 -0.88 2.95
N PHE A 82 -16.94 -1.79 3.89
CA PHE A 82 -18.07 -2.70 3.95
C PHE A 82 -18.80 -2.55 5.29
N ILE A 83 -20.13 -2.50 5.26
CA ILE A 83 -20.98 -2.39 6.45
C ILE A 83 -22.09 -3.43 6.35
N ALA A 84 -22.37 -4.10 7.47
CA ALA A 84 -23.38 -5.14 7.56
C ALA A 84 -24.80 -4.59 7.34
N ASN A 85 -25.60 -5.32 6.56
CA ASN A 85 -26.94 -4.92 6.14
C ASN A 85 -28.06 -5.25 7.15
N ASP A 86 -27.75 -6.03 8.18
CA ASP A 86 -28.66 -6.36 9.29
C ASP A 86 -28.70 -5.27 10.38
N LEU A 87 -27.77 -4.31 10.31
CA LEU A 87 -27.81 -3.07 11.08
C LEU A 87 -28.98 -2.19 10.67
N THR A 88 -29.59 -1.51 11.65
CA THR A 88 -30.58 -0.47 11.37
C THR A 88 -29.95 0.70 10.61
N PRO A 89 -30.75 1.51 9.89
CA PRO A 89 -30.20 2.67 9.17
C PRO A 89 -29.41 3.65 10.06
N CYS A 90 -29.80 3.82 11.33
CA CYS A 90 -29.08 4.66 12.28
C CYS A 90 -27.72 4.07 12.65
N GLU A 91 -27.64 2.75 12.83
CA GLU A 91 -26.38 2.05 13.11
C GLU A 91 -25.45 2.05 11.90
N GLN A 92 -25.99 1.88 10.68
CA GLN A 92 -25.20 1.98 9.45
C GLN A 92 -24.57 3.38 9.29
N LEU A 93 -25.28 4.45 9.66
CA LEU A 93 -24.71 5.80 9.65
C LEU A 93 -23.57 5.97 10.66
N LYS A 94 -23.70 5.42 11.86
CA LYS A 94 -22.65 5.47 12.88
C LYS A 94 -21.42 4.68 12.47
N TRP A 95 -21.62 3.46 11.97
CA TRP A 95 -20.53 2.63 11.43
C TRP A 95 -19.91 3.28 10.20
N GLY A 96 -20.69 3.88 9.32
CA GLY A 96 -20.16 4.64 8.18
C GLY A 96 -19.27 5.80 8.59
N ALA A 97 -19.61 6.52 9.65
CA ALA A 97 -18.76 7.56 10.21
C ALA A 97 -17.49 7.00 10.88
N HIS A 98 -17.60 5.86 11.56
CA HIS A 98 -16.46 5.17 12.16
C HIS A 98 -15.46 4.69 11.09
N GLU A 99 -15.93 3.96 10.07
CA GLU A 99 -15.10 3.49 8.96
C GLU A 99 -14.50 4.64 8.15
N ARG A 100 -15.20 5.79 8.07
CA ARG A 100 -14.63 7.00 7.49
C ARG A 100 -13.40 7.50 8.26
N GLY A 101 -13.38 7.36 9.59
CA GLY A 101 -12.20 7.63 10.40
C GLY A 101 -11.01 6.80 9.94
N HIS A 102 -11.16 5.48 9.85
CA HIS A 102 -10.11 4.58 9.36
C HIS A 102 -9.62 4.93 7.95
N VAL A 103 -10.55 5.32 7.06
CA VAL A 103 -10.19 5.78 5.71
C VAL A 103 -9.31 7.01 5.75
N ASP A 104 -9.64 7.99 6.59
CA ASP A 104 -8.89 9.24 6.74
C ASP A 104 -7.52 8.96 7.41
N ASP A 105 -7.47 8.11 8.43
CA ASP A 105 -6.22 7.68 9.07
C ASP A 105 -5.26 7.03 8.06
N ASN A 106 -5.75 6.07 7.26
CA ASN A 106 -4.93 5.43 6.21
C ASN A 106 -4.42 6.43 5.17
N ARG A 107 -5.20 7.48 4.86
CA ARG A 107 -4.80 8.53 3.92
C ARG A 107 -3.71 9.42 4.51
N ASP A 108 -3.75 9.68 5.80
CA ASP A 108 -2.73 10.47 6.48
C ASP A 108 -1.41 9.69 6.59
N LEU A 109 -1.47 8.38 6.87
CA LEU A 109 -0.31 7.48 6.86
C LEU A 109 0.43 7.43 5.50
N MET A 110 -0.22 7.81 4.40
CA MET A 110 0.45 7.88 3.10
C MET A 110 1.53 8.96 3.03
N ASP A 111 1.41 10.04 3.80
CA ASP A 111 2.45 11.07 3.86
C ASP A 111 3.68 10.53 4.61
N ASP A 112 3.46 9.77 5.68
CA ASP A 112 4.53 9.11 6.44
C ASP A 112 5.20 7.99 5.64
N LEU A 113 4.42 7.26 4.82
CA LEU A 113 4.95 6.23 3.92
C LEU A 113 5.97 6.81 2.92
N GLU A 114 5.76 8.03 2.43
CA GLU A 114 6.72 8.70 1.54
C GLU A 114 8.06 8.89 2.25
N ALA A 115 8.01 9.42 3.47
CA ALA A 115 9.20 9.64 4.28
C ALA A 115 9.92 8.32 4.58
N GLU A 116 9.20 7.28 4.99
CA GLU A 116 9.76 5.98 5.36
C GLU A 116 10.42 5.29 4.16
N VAL A 117 9.73 5.21 3.02
CA VAL A 117 10.26 4.59 1.79
C VAL A 117 11.47 5.36 1.27
N SER A 118 11.47 6.68 1.39
CA SER A 118 12.60 7.51 0.99
C SER A 118 13.85 7.27 1.84
N GLN A 119 13.74 6.78 3.07
CA GLN A 119 14.89 6.58 3.97
C GLN A 119 15.42 5.14 3.97
N TYR A 120 14.68 4.20 3.41
CA TYR A 120 15.04 2.79 3.44
C TYR A 120 16.23 2.47 2.52
N GLY A 121 17.26 1.80 3.05
CA GLY A 121 18.55 1.61 2.38
C GLY A 121 18.46 0.91 1.02
N PHE A 122 17.59 -0.10 0.89
CA PHE A 122 17.38 -0.78 -0.39
C PHE A 122 16.76 0.16 -1.44
N PHE A 123 15.80 1.01 -1.07
CA PHE A 123 15.22 2.00 -1.98
C PHE A 123 16.27 3.02 -2.42
N GLN A 124 17.10 3.49 -1.48
CA GLN A 124 18.24 4.35 -1.79
C GLN A 124 19.19 3.68 -2.80
N ASP A 125 19.52 2.40 -2.63
CA ASP A 125 20.40 1.68 -3.54
C ASP A 125 19.81 1.50 -4.94
N VAL A 126 18.55 1.08 -5.00
CA VAL A 126 17.83 0.78 -6.24
C VAL A 126 17.56 2.06 -7.03
N PHE A 127 17.22 3.16 -6.36
CA PHE A 127 16.61 4.32 -7.00
C PHE A 127 17.40 5.63 -6.91
N VAL A 128 18.34 5.75 -5.96
CA VAL A 128 19.14 6.97 -5.76
C VAL A 128 20.61 6.73 -6.13
N ASN A 129 21.21 5.67 -5.60
CA ASN A 129 22.62 5.35 -5.81
C ASN A 129 22.91 4.73 -7.18
N GLY A 130 21.86 4.31 -7.91
CA GLY A 130 21.99 3.75 -9.25
C GLY A 130 22.81 2.46 -9.27
N VAL A 131 22.58 1.59 -8.29
CA VAL A 131 23.25 0.29 -8.19
C VAL A 131 22.93 -0.54 -9.43
N TRP A 132 23.93 -1.30 -9.89
CA TRP A 132 23.82 -2.19 -11.04
C TRP A 132 23.60 -3.63 -10.58
N TYR A 133 22.49 -4.22 -11.00
CA TYR A 133 22.10 -5.58 -10.68
C TYR A 133 22.23 -6.48 -11.90
N PRO A 134 22.48 -7.79 -11.75
CA PRO A 134 22.38 -8.76 -12.84
C PRO A 134 21.00 -8.68 -13.52
N ARG A 135 20.97 -8.75 -14.85
CA ARG A 135 19.70 -8.68 -15.60
C ARG A 135 18.72 -9.80 -15.25
N THR A 136 19.23 -10.94 -14.78
CA THR A 136 18.47 -12.08 -14.27
C THR A 136 17.63 -11.73 -13.04
N ASP A 137 18.04 -10.74 -12.27
CA ASP A 137 17.43 -10.42 -10.98
C ASP A 137 16.34 -9.36 -11.10
N PHE A 138 16.03 -8.92 -12.31
CA PHE A 138 15.09 -7.82 -12.56
C PHE A 138 13.74 -8.03 -11.89
N GLN A 139 13.14 -9.22 -12.04
CA GLN A 139 11.86 -9.53 -11.40
C GLN A 139 11.97 -9.59 -9.87
N LEU A 140 13.08 -10.11 -9.34
CA LEU A 140 13.31 -10.19 -7.91
C LEU A 140 13.45 -8.80 -7.27
N VAL A 141 14.19 -7.90 -7.93
CA VAL A 141 14.33 -6.50 -7.46
C VAL A 141 12.97 -5.80 -7.48
N GLN A 142 12.17 -5.97 -8.55
CA GLN A 142 10.82 -5.41 -8.60
C GLN A 142 9.90 -5.97 -7.50
N GLN A 143 9.99 -7.28 -7.23
CA GLN A 143 9.21 -7.92 -6.19
C GLN A 143 9.61 -7.43 -4.80
N THR A 144 10.92 -7.31 -4.53
CA THR A 144 11.43 -6.79 -3.26
C THR A 144 10.94 -5.36 -3.00
N VAL A 145 10.99 -4.50 -4.03
CA VAL A 145 10.41 -3.15 -3.96
C VAL A 145 8.92 -3.19 -3.57
N ASN A 146 8.15 -4.10 -4.18
CA ASN A 146 6.73 -4.20 -3.87
C ASN A 146 6.46 -4.70 -2.45
N ASP A 147 7.19 -5.71 -2.02
CA ASP A 147 7.04 -6.34 -0.71
C ASP A 147 7.45 -5.40 0.42
N ASP A 148 8.51 -4.62 0.23
CA ASP A 148 9.02 -3.66 1.22
C ASP A 148 8.06 -2.47 1.39
N ILE A 149 7.57 -1.85 0.31
CA ILE A 149 6.54 -0.79 0.40
C ILE A 149 5.29 -1.31 1.11
N GLY A 150 4.83 -2.51 0.74
CA GLY A 150 3.66 -3.12 1.37
C GLY A 150 3.88 -3.40 2.86
N SER A 151 5.09 -3.77 3.25
CA SER A 151 5.46 -4.03 4.65
C SER A 151 5.57 -2.75 5.46
N ALA A 152 6.18 -1.70 4.90
CA ALA A 152 6.26 -0.38 5.53
C ALA A 152 4.87 0.18 5.81
N PHE A 153 3.95 0.11 4.84
CA PHE A 153 2.57 0.56 5.05
C PHE A 153 1.86 -0.23 6.16
N ARG A 154 1.97 -1.56 6.17
CA ARG A 154 1.38 -2.38 7.26
C ARG A 154 1.93 -2.01 8.63
N ALA A 155 3.25 -1.81 8.75
CA ALA A 155 3.87 -1.41 10.01
C ALA A 155 3.36 -0.05 10.50
N LEU A 156 3.19 0.92 9.60
CA LEU A 156 2.60 2.23 9.92
C LEU A 156 1.14 2.09 10.39
N THR A 157 0.33 1.28 9.71
CA THR A 157 -1.06 1.01 10.12
C THR A 157 -1.15 0.33 11.49
N GLU A 158 -0.29 -0.66 11.77
CA GLU A 158 -0.25 -1.35 13.07
C GLU A 158 0.20 -0.41 14.20
N ALA A 159 1.18 0.45 13.94
CA ALA A 159 1.63 1.45 14.91
C ALA A 159 0.53 2.47 15.24
N ALA A 160 -0.20 2.96 14.23
CA ALA A 160 -1.34 3.86 14.42
C ALA A 160 -2.47 3.22 15.22
N ALA A 161 -2.78 1.94 14.95
CA ALA A 161 -3.82 1.21 15.66
C ALA A 161 -3.54 0.98 17.16
N THR A 162 -2.27 1.06 17.58
CA THR A 162 -1.84 0.80 18.97
C THR A 162 -1.51 2.05 19.77
N SER A 163 -1.54 3.24 19.15
CA SER A 163 -1.20 4.52 19.78
C SER A 163 -2.41 5.29 20.35
N HIS A 164 -3.58 4.65 20.41
CA HIS A 164 -4.83 5.17 20.98
C HIS A 164 -5.22 4.53 22.31
#